data_AF-A0A1V9FQM7-F1
#
_entry.id   AF-A0A1V9FQM7-F1
#
_cell.length_a   1.000
_cell.length_b   1.000
_cell.length_c   1.000
_cell.angle_alpha   90.00
_cell.angle_beta   90.00
_cell.angle_gamma   90.00
#
_symmetry.space_group_name_H-M   'P 1'
#
loop_
_entity.id
_entity.type
_entity.pdbx_description
1 polymer ?
#
loop_
_entity_poly.entity_id
_entity_poly.type
_entity_poly.pdbx_seq_one_letter_code
_entity_poly.pdbx_strand_id
1 'polypeptide(L)'
;MSYQFTNLVFEGGGVKGIAYAGALQVLTDCGIMPQIKQVAGTSAGAITATLVALGYPAPELKSIIMNLDFKHFEDGWDPLRIPTEYGLYKGNTFLYWIQKMIANRTNNQPNITFADLYKLTGVGLFVFATDLNIYDIKQFSHIDTPNVPVCEAVRASMSIPLFFKAWKFSNNLPDNHIYVDGGVVLNYPLTVFDSPQQPDNPQTLGFYLYDRNGNKKPNSLSYDQPVDYCKVLFETVIDSQDIDFDNNESMEKRTVKIDDFGIAATDFNLTQQQKDQLYKSGVYYTEAYLGVPVVNA
;
A
#
# COMPACT_ATOMS: atom_id res chain seq x y z
N MET A 1 -12.94 24.89 -7.19
CA MET A 1 -13.79 23.83 -6.62
C MET A 1 -13.31 23.58 -5.20
N SER A 2 -14.20 23.45 -4.20
CA SER A 2 -13.78 23.01 -2.86
C SER A 2 -13.96 21.50 -2.77
N TYR A 3 -12.87 20.74 -2.83
CA TYR A 3 -12.94 19.31 -2.60
C TYR A 3 -13.11 19.06 -1.10
N GLN A 4 -13.96 18.12 -0.70
CA GLN A 4 -14.30 17.87 0.72
C GLN A 4 -13.65 16.58 1.26
N PHE A 5 -12.62 16.07 0.57
CA PHE A 5 -11.93 14.83 0.95
C PHE A 5 -11.16 15.00 2.26
N THR A 6 -11.45 14.18 3.25
CA THR A 6 -10.73 14.13 4.53
C THR A 6 -10.03 12.78 4.73
N ASN A 7 -10.33 11.79 3.89
CA ASN A 7 -9.73 10.47 3.99
C ASN A 7 -9.14 10.03 2.64
N LEU A 8 -7.95 9.44 2.67
CA LEU A 8 -7.34 8.81 1.48
C LEU A 8 -7.19 7.30 1.69
N VAL A 9 -7.43 6.52 0.65
CA VAL A 9 -7.23 5.07 0.67
C VAL A 9 -6.35 4.66 -0.51
N PHE A 10 -5.32 3.86 -0.25
CA PHE A 10 -4.40 3.35 -1.25
C PHE A 10 -4.47 1.83 -1.33
N GLU A 11 -4.77 1.31 -2.51
CA GLU A 11 -4.71 -0.12 -2.80
C GLU A 11 -3.28 -0.68 -2.65
N GLY A 12 -3.17 -1.97 -2.32
CA GLY A 12 -1.94 -2.71 -2.55
C GLY A 12 -1.63 -2.85 -4.05
N GLY A 13 -0.38 -2.59 -4.43
CA GLY A 13 0.03 -2.69 -5.83
C GLY A 13 1.51 -3.01 -6.03
N GLY A 14 2.21 -3.39 -4.96
CA GLY A 14 3.66 -3.61 -4.99
C GLY A 14 4.40 -2.44 -5.63
N VAL A 15 5.14 -2.70 -6.71
CA VAL A 15 5.90 -1.66 -7.42
C VAL A 15 5.05 -0.54 -8.04
N LYS A 16 3.77 -0.81 -8.31
CA LYS A 16 2.84 0.13 -8.93
C LYS A 16 2.52 1.33 -8.03
N GLY A 17 2.85 1.26 -6.74
CA GLY A 17 2.70 2.37 -5.79
C GLY A 17 3.41 3.67 -6.19
N ILE A 18 4.30 3.62 -7.18
CA ILE A 18 4.88 4.80 -7.85
C ILE A 18 3.83 5.76 -8.39
N ALA A 19 2.71 5.24 -8.89
CA ALA A 19 1.65 6.10 -9.42
C ALA A 19 1.02 6.98 -8.32
N TYR A 20 1.00 6.51 -7.06
CA TYR A 20 0.50 7.31 -5.95
C TYR A 20 1.33 8.58 -5.70
N ALA A 21 2.62 8.58 -6.03
CA ALA A 21 3.43 9.79 -5.94
C ALA A 21 2.94 10.89 -6.90
N GLY A 22 2.51 10.50 -8.11
CA GLY A 22 1.90 11.43 -9.07
C GLY A 22 0.55 11.94 -8.58
N ALA A 23 -0.29 11.05 -8.06
CA ALA A 23 -1.60 11.42 -7.51
C ALA A 23 -1.48 12.40 -6.33
N LEU A 24 -0.57 12.12 -5.39
CA LEU A 24 -0.32 12.97 -4.23
C LEU A 24 0.26 14.34 -4.60
N GLN A 25 1.00 14.43 -5.71
CA GLN A 25 1.43 15.71 -6.25
C GLN A 25 0.23 16.56 -6.68
N VAL A 26 -0.72 15.97 -7.43
CA VAL A 26 -1.93 16.68 -7.86
C VAL A 26 -2.80 17.10 -6.67
N LEU A 27 -2.98 16.21 -5.68
CA LEU A 27 -3.70 16.57 -4.45
C LEU A 27 -3.03 17.74 -3.70
N THR A 28 -1.70 17.79 -3.72
CA THR A 28 -0.94 18.89 -3.11
C THR A 28 -1.18 20.19 -3.85
N ASP A 29 -1.07 20.17 -5.18
CA ASP A 29 -1.23 21.34 -6.03
C ASP A 29 -2.66 21.90 -6.00
N CYS A 30 -3.65 21.02 -5.78
CA CYS A 30 -5.05 21.40 -5.56
C CYS A 30 -5.36 21.87 -4.13
N GLY A 31 -4.39 21.86 -3.22
CA GLY A 31 -4.59 22.26 -1.82
C GLY A 31 -5.44 21.29 -0.98
N ILE A 32 -5.52 20.02 -1.40
CA ILE A 32 -6.33 18.97 -0.73
C ILE A 32 -5.54 18.30 0.42
N MET A 33 -4.21 18.25 0.36
CA MET A 33 -3.43 17.58 1.41
C MET A 33 -3.66 18.12 2.85
N PRO A 34 -3.80 19.44 3.10
CA PRO A 34 -4.00 19.99 4.45
C PRO A 34 -5.30 19.58 5.16
N GLN A 35 -6.32 19.15 4.41
CA GLN A 35 -7.62 18.72 4.96
C GLN A 35 -7.65 17.23 5.31
N ILE A 36 -6.65 16.45 4.89
CA ILE A 36 -6.59 15.01 5.16
C ILE A 36 -6.42 14.75 6.66
N LYS A 37 -7.31 13.93 7.21
CA LYS A 37 -7.38 13.51 8.62
C LYS A 37 -7.12 12.04 8.79
N GLN A 38 -7.39 11.22 7.78
CA GLN A 38 -7.21 9.78 7.85
C GLN A 38 -6.63 9.24 6.55
N VAL A 39 -5.78 8.23 6.68
CA VAL A 39 -5.19 7.53 5.55
C VAL A 39 -5.16 6.04 5.81
N ALA A 40 -5.46 5.26 4.77
CA ALA A 40 -5.50 3.82 4.85
C ALA A 40 -4.73 3.18 3.68
N GLY A 41 -4.18 1.99 3.89
CA GLY A 41 -3.70 1.19 2.78
C GLY A 41 -3.23 -0.21 3.14
N THR A 42 -3.07 -1.00 2.09
CA THR A 42 -2.59 -2.39 2.13
C THR A 42 -1.28 -2.50 1.35
N SER A 43 -0.31 -3.29 1.83
CA SER A 43 0.96 -3.53 1.13
C SER A 43 1.67 -2.23 0.72
N ALA A 44 1.97 -2.03 -0.56
CA ALA A 44 2.53 -0.77 -1.07
C ALA A 44 1.66 0.46 -0.76
N GLY A 45 0.34 0.31 -0.68
CA GLY A 45 -0.57 1.34 -0.21
C GLY A 45 -0.37 1.68 1.27
N ALA A 46 -0.04 0.70 2.12
CA ALA A 46 0.30 0.94 3.53
C ALA A 46 1.59 1.74 3.69
N ILE A 47 2.57 1.53 2.80
CA ILE A 47 3.79 2.35 2.73
C ILE A 47 3.42 3.80 2.45
N THR A 48 2.65 4.04 1.38
CA THR A 48 2.21 5.40 1.01
C THR A 48 1.39 6.06 2.11
N ALA A 49 0.39 5.35 2.66
CA ALA A 49 -0.43 5.84 3.76
C ALA A 49 0.44 6.24 4.98
N THR A 50 1.43 5.41 5.34
CA THR A 50 2.35 5.70 6.46
C THR A 50 3.15 6.97 6.20
N LEU A 51 3.71 7.14 5.00
CA LEU A 51 4.49 8.33 4.66
C LEU A 51 3.61 9.59 4.65
N VAL A 52 2.36 9.50 4.16
CA VAL A 52 1.40 10.61 4.23
C VAL A 52 1.05 10.93 5.69
N ALA A 53 0.78 9.93 6.54
CA ALA A 53 0.46 10.13 7.95
C ALA A 53 1.61 10.76 8.74
N LEU A 54 2.86 10.48 8.37
CA LEU A 54 4.07 11.11 8.91
C LEU A 54 4.27 12.56 8.42
N GLY A 55 3.45 13.01 7.46
CA GLY A 55 3.46 14.35 6.90
C GLY A 55 4.57 14.60 5.88
N TYR A 56 5.05 13.58 5.19
CA TYR A 56 6.01 13.77 4.09
C TYR A 56 5.40 14.64 2.98
N PRO A 57 6.07 15.74 2.56
CA PRO A 57 5.56 16.58 1.49
C PRO A 57 5.69 15.86 0.13
N ALA A 58 4.84 16.20 -0.84
CA ALA A 58 4.79 15.52 -2.14
C ALA A 58 6.13 15.39 -2.87
N PRO A 59 7.03 16.40 -2.91
CA PRO A 59 8.35 16.25 -3.54
C PRO A 59 9.24 15.20 -2.85
N GLU A 60 9.16 15.09 -1.52
CA GLU A 60 9.87 14.06 -0.77
C GLU A 60 9.24 12.69 -0.98
N LEU A 61 7.91 12.58 -0.93
CA LEU A 61 7.19 11.34 -1.24
C LEU A 61 7.55 10.80 -2.62
N LYS A 62 7.54 11.67 -3.63
CA LYS A 62 7.99 11.34 -4.98
C LYS A 62 9.41 10.79 -4.96
N SER A 63 10.33 11.49 -4.30
CA SER A 63 11.73 11.08 -4.23
C SER A 63 11.90 9.73 -3.53
N ILE A 64 11.18 9.49 -2.42
CA ILE A 64 11.24 8.24 -1.66
C ILE A 64 10.68 7.08 -2.49
N ILE A 65 9.50 7.26 -3.08
CA ILE A 65 8.78 6.20 -3.81
C ILE A 65 9.48 5.89 -5.15
N MET A 66 9.92 6.90 -5.91
CA MET A 66 10.62 6.69 -7.18
C MET A 66 11.96 5.96 -7.01
N ASN A 67 12.67 6.26 -5.91
CA ASN A 67 13.96 5.65 -5.59
C ASN A 67 13.83 4.37 -4.75
N LEU A 68 12.60 3.92 -4.47
CA LEU A 68 12.39 2.65 -3.78
C LEU A 68 12.91 1.52 -4.68
N ASP A 69 13.87 0.77 -4.15
CA ASP A 69 14.41 -0.41 -4.81
C ASP A 69 13.85 -1.65 -4.11
N PHE A 70 12.73 -2.15 -4.62
CA PHE A 70 12.08 -3.34 -4.07
C PHE A 70 12.99 -4.57 -4.13
N LYS A 71 13.90 -4.64 -5.10
CA LYS A 71 14.90 -5.71 -5.19
C LYS A 71 15.86 -5.69 -4.01
N HIS A 72 16.18 -4.51 -3.49
CA HIS A 72 17.02 -4.41 -2.29
C HIS A 72 16.34 -5.01 -1.05
N PHE A 73 15.01 -5.14 -1.04
CA PHE A 73 14.28 -5.81 0.03
C PHE A 73 14.32 -7.34 -0.06
N GLU A 74 14.77 -7.92 -1.17
CA GLU A 74 14.99 -9.36 -1.36
C GLU A 74 16.20 -9.87 -0.54
N ASP A 75 16.17 -9.71 0.78
CA ASP A 75 17.29 -10.05 1.66
C ASP A 75 17.25 -11.48 2.20
N GLY A 76 18.43 -12.11 2.26
CA GLY A 76 18.62 -13.39 2.96
C GLY A 76 17.86 -14.57 2.35
N TRP A 77 17.83 -14.68 1.03
CA TRP A 77 17.23 -15.81 0.32
C TRP A 77 17.62 -17.17 0.93
N ASP A 78 16.64 -18.00 1.27
CA ASP A 78 16.84 -19.34 1.82
C ASP A 78 15.56 -20.20 1.65
N PRO A 79 15.58 -21.28 0.85
CA PRO A 79 14.43 -22.15 0.66
C PRO A 79 14.12 -23.01 1.89
N LEU A 80 15.11 -23.28 2.76
CA LEU A 80 14.91 -24.03 4.00
C LEU A 80 14.12 -23.23 5.05
N ARG A 81 13.85 -21.95 4.78
CA ARG A 81 13.01 -21.10 5.61
C ARG A 81 11.52 -21.39 5.44
N ILE A 82 11.06 -21.87 4.29
CA ILE A 82 9.62 -22.09 4.04
C ILE A 82 8.97 -23.00 5.10
N PRO A 83 9.54 -24.16 5.48
CA PRO A 83 8.92 -25.05 6.47
C PRO A 83 8.76 -24.46 7.88
N THR A 84 9.47 -23.36 8.20
CA THR A 84 9.55 -22.81 9.56
C THR A 84 9.03 -21.38 9.68
N GLU A 85 9.32 -20.53 8.69
CA GLU A 85 8.96 -19.10 8.69
C GLU A 85 8.18 -18.68 7.42
N TYR A 86 7.83 -19.65 6.56
CA TYR A 86 6.89 -19.51 5.44
C TYR A 86 7.25 -18.45 4.37
N GLY A 87 8.54 -18.15 4.18
CA GLY A 87 8.99 -17.24 3.13
C GLY A 87 10.43 -17.43 2.69
N LEU A 88 10.73 -17.19 1.41
CA LEU A 88 12.07 -17.31 0.83
C LEU A 88 13.03 -16.22 1.27
N TYR A 89 12.56 -15.01 1.53
CA TYR A 89 13.34 -13.84 1.93
C TYR A 89 12.99 -13.41 3.36
N LYS A 90 13.93 -12.82 4.09
CA LYS A 90 13.73 -12.41 5.49
C LYS A 90 12.82 -11.17 5.60
N GLY A 91 12.95 -10.22 4.69
CA GLY A 91 12.28 -8.92 4.73
C GLY A 91 12.79 -7.99 5.83
N ASN A 92 14.01 -8.19 6.35
CA ASN A 92 14.54 -7.34 7.41
C ASN A 92 15.00 -5.99 6.85
N THR A 93 15.58 -5.98 5.65
CA THR A 93 15.96 -4.74 4.97
C THR A 93 14.78 -3.79 4.80
N PHE A 94 13.60 -4.34 4.47
CA PHE A 94 12.36 -3.56 4.41
C PHE A 94 11.98 -2.96 5.78
N LEU A 95 12.00 -3.78 6.85
CA LEU A 95 11.70 -3.31 8.20
C LEU A 95 12.62 -2.16 8.63
N TYR A 96 13.93 -2.30 8.41
CA TYR A 96 14.89 -1.24 8.72
C TYR A 96 14.66 0.02 7.89
N TRP A 97 14.28 -0.14 6.61
CA TRP A 97 13.96 0.98 5.75
C TRP A 97 12.75 1.77 6.25
N ILE A 98 11.64 1.10 6.59
CA ILE A 98 10.44 1.80 7.08
C ILE A 98 10.69 2.41 8.47
N GLN A 99 11.44 1.74 9.34
CA GLN A 99 11.90 2.28 10.62
C GLN A 99 12.70 3.59 10.42
N LYS A 100 13.56 3.65 9.40
CA LYS A 100 14.30 4.88 9.07
C LYS A 100 13.37 6.00 8.60
N MET A 101 12.37 5.71 7.75
CA MET A 101 11.39 6.71 7.32
C MET A 101 10.59 7.25 8.51
N ILE A 102 10.17 6.39 9.43
CA ILE A 102 9.50 6.79 10.66
C ILE A 102 10.42 7.64 11.54
N ALA A 103 11.65 7.19 11.79
CA ALA A 103 12.63 7.87 12.65
C ALA A 103 12.92 9.32 12.19
N ASN A 104 13.01 9.53 10.87
CA ASN A 104 13.25 10.84 10.25
C ASN A 104 12.17 11.89 10.60
N ARG A 105 10.98 11.47 11.03
CA ARG A 105 9.84 12.35 11.32
C ARG A 105 9.42 12.35 12.79
N THR A 106 10.13 11.61 13.65
CA THR A 106 9.69 11.28 15.02
C THR A 106 10.78 11.47 16.06
N ASN A 107 11.72 12.40 15.81
CA ASN A 107 12.89 12.64 16.67
C ASN A 107 13.74 11.36 16.88
N ASN A 108 14.02 10.63 15.79
CA ASN A 108 14.79 9.39 15.78
C ASN A 108 14.16 8.23 16.56
N GLN A 109 12.82 8.16 16.65
CA GLN A 109 12.11 7.04 17.29
C GLN A 109 11.54 6.09 16.22
N PRO A 110 12.25 5.01 15.85
CA PRO A 110 11.85 4.15 14.72
C PRO A 110 10.61 3.29 14.98
N ASN A 111 10.25 3.08 16.25
CA ASN A 111 9.21 2.14 16.69
C ASN A 111 8.06 2.85 17.40
N ILE A 112 7.75 4.10 17.01
CA ILE A 112 6.56 4.77 17.53
C ILE A 112 5.30 3.93 17.24
N THR A 113 4.36 3.98 18.17
CA THR A 113 3.09 3.27 18.05
C THR A 113 2.08 4.04 17.21
N PHE A 114 0.96 3.41 16.85
CA PHE A 114 -0.15 4.12 16.20
C PHE A 114 -0.69 5.29 17.04
N ALA A 115 -0.76 5.14 18.36
CA ALA A 115 -1.17 6.21 19.26
C ALA A 115 -0.16 7.37 19.27
N ASP A 116 1.14 7.07 19.27
CA ASP A 116 2.19 8.09 19.21
C ASP A 116 2.13 8.87 17.89
N LEU A 117 1.95 8.17 16.76
CA LEU A 117 1.80 8.79 15.45
C LEU A 117 0.61 9.75 15.43
N TYR A 118 -0.56 9.28 15.88
CA TYR A 118 -1.77 10.11 15.91
C TYR A 118 -1.60 11.34 16.82
N LYS A 119 -0.98 11.16 17.99
CA LYS A 119 -0.68 12.26 18.91
C LYS A 119 0.28 13.28 18.29
N LEU A 120 1.22 12.84 17.46
CA LEU A 120 2.21 13.69 16.82
C LEU A 120 1.63 14.50 15.66
N THR A 121 0.82 13.87 14.81
CA THR A 121 0.42 14.45 13.51
C THR A 121 -1.06 14.81 13.42
N GLY A 122 -1.90 14.25 14.30
CA GLY A 122 -3.36 14.36 14.22
C GLY A 122 -3.97 13.60 13.04
N VAL A 123 -3.18 12.81 12.30
CA VAL A 123 -3.63 12.02 11.15
C VAL A 123 -3.78 10.56 11.57
N GLY A 124 -4.98 10.01 11.39
CA GLY A 124 -5.26 8.60 11.66
C GLY A 124 -4.69 7.70 10.56
N LEU A 125 -3.75 6.83 10.91
CA LEU A 125 -3.22 5.80 10.01
C LEU A 125 -3.93 4.46 10.23
N PHE A 126 -4.29 3.82 9.14
CA PHE A 126 -4.93 2.50 9.10
C PHE A 126 -4.15 1.59 8.15
N VAL A 127 -3.63 0.48 8.66
CA VAL A 127 -2.82 -0.50 7.91
C VAL A 127 -3.50 -1.85 7.96
N PHE A 128 -3.48 -2.59 6.85
CA PHE A 128 -4.18 -3.87 6.74
C PHE A 128 -3.21 -5.01 6.45
N ALA A 129 -3.31 -6.11 7.21
CA ALA A 129 -2.59 -7.35 6.96
C ALA A 129 -3.54 -8.54 7.14
N THR A 130 -3.26 -9.65 6.48
CA THR A 130 -4.09 -10.87 6.62
C THR A 130 -3.64 -11.65 7.84
N ASP A 131 -4.55 -11.95 8.74
CA ASP A 131 -4.33 -12.81 9.90
C ASP A 131 -4.70 -14.26 9.56
N LEU A 132 -3.67 -15.10 9.43
CA LEU A 132 -3.84 -16.51 9.04
C LEU A 132 -4.42 -17.37 10.18
N ASN A 133 -4.38 -16.89 11.42
CA ASN A 133 -4.93 -17.64 12.55
C ASN A 133 -6.46 -17.55 12.62
N ILE A 134 -7.05 -16.49 12.04
CA ILE A 134 -8.51 -16.29 12.00
C ILE A 134 -9.08 -16.29 10.57
N TYR A 135 -8.22 -16.44 9.57
CA TYR A 135 -8.61 -16.48 8.14
C TYR A 135 -9.26 -15.18 7.64
N ASP A 136 -8.87 -14.04 8.21
CA ASP A 136 -9.52 -12.75 7.95
C ASP A 136 -8.52 -11.60 7.94
N ILE A 137 -8.97 -10.42 7.52
CA ILE A 137 -8.18 -9.20 7.53
C ILE A 137 -8.09 -8.61 8.94
N LYS A 138 -6.88 -8.17 9.31
CA LYS A 138 -6.62 -7.38 10.51
C LYS A 138 -6.32 -5.94 10.14
N GLN A 139 -7.10 -5.04 10.73
CA GLN A 139 -6.82 -3.61 10.74
C GLN A 139 -5.91 -3.26 11.92
N PHE A 140 -4.90 -2.43 11.65
CA PHE A 140 -4.05 -1.80 12.65
C PHE A 140 -4.25 -0.28 12.59
N SER A 141 -4.57 0.33 13.72
CA SER A 141 -4.85 1.76 13.81
C SER A 141 -4.63 2.29 15.22
N HIS A 142 -4.71 3.61 15.36
CA HIS A 142 -4.68 4.29 16.66
C HIS A 142 -5.94 4.00 17.52
N ILE A 143 -6.98 3.43 16.91
CA ILE A 143 -8.25 3.09 17.58
C ILE A 143 -8.18 1.65 18.08
N ASP A 144 -7.88 0.70 17.20
CA ASP A 144 -7.99 -0.73 17.50
C ASP A 144 -6.70 -1.32 18.10
N THR A 145 -5.55 -0.82 17.66
CA THR A 145 -4.23 -1.34 18.04
C THR A 145 -3.28 -0.20 18.42
N PRO A 146 -3.66 0.69 19.37
CA PRO A 146 -2.93 1.92 19.66
C PRO A 146 -1.47 1.70 20.04
N ASN A 147 -1.16 0.56 20.69
CA ASN A 147 0.17 0.25 21.21
C ASN A 147 1.06 -0.54 20.23
N VAL A 148 0.55 -0.89 19.04
CA VAL A 148 1.34 -1.64 18.05
C VAL A 148 2.33 -0.70 17.36
N PRO A 149 3.61 -1.08 17.20
CA PRO A 149 4.56 -0.29 16.41
C PRO A 149 4.13 -0.21 14.95
N VAL A 150 4.11 1.02 14.39
CA VAL A 150 3.68 1.23 13.00
C VAL A 150 4.56 0.46 12.01
N CYS A 151 5.87 0.43 12.25
CA CYS A 151 6.84 -0.29 11.41
C CYS A 151 6.53 -1.79 11.31
N GLU A 152 6.05 -2.42 12.38
CA GLU A 152 5.71 -3.85 12.39
C GLU A 152 4.41 -4.13 11.65
N ALA A 153 3.40 -3.27 11.79
CA ALA A 153 2.14 -3.40 11.03
C ALA A 153 2.38 -3.26 9.53
N VAL A 154 3.22 -2.29 9.12
CA VAL A 154 3.61 -2.13 7.71
C VAL A 154 4.45 -3.32 7.24
N ARG A 155 5.34 -3.87 8.08
CA ARG A 155 6.10 -5.10 7.77
C ARG A 155 5.19 -6.32 7.61
N ALA A 156 4.16 -6.47 8.44
CA ALA A 156 3.14 -7.50 8.30
C ALA A 156 2.39 -7.34 6.97
N SER A 157 1.92 -6.12 6.69
CA SER A 157 1.19 -5.75 5.47
C SER A 157 1.97 -5.98 4.17
N MET A 158 3.31 -6.08 4.22
CA MET A 158 4.20 -6.36 3.08
C MET A 158 4.74 -7.80 3.04
N SER A 159 4.19 -8.71 3.86
CA SER A 159 4.66 -10.10 3.98
C SER A 159 4.06 -11.00 2.90
N ILE A 160 4.43 -10.79 1.64
CA ILE A 160 3.92 -11.59 0.50
C ILE A 160 4.12 -13.09 0.78
N PRO A 161 3.05 -13.92 0.81
CA PRO A 161 3.14 -15.33 1.16
C PRO A 161 4.20 -16.08 0.34
N LEU A 162 4.97 -16.95 1.00
CA LEU A 162 6.06 -17.74 0.40
C LEU A 162 7.24 -16.92 -0.15
N PHE A 163 7.06 -15.62 -0.43
CA PHE A 163 8.13 -14.73 -0.89
C PHE A 163 8.86 -14.10 0.29
N PHE A 164 8.16 -13.35 1.16
CA PHE A 164 8.72 -12.81 2.41
C PHE A 164 8.29 -13.66 3.60
N LYS A 165 9.17 -13.78 4.60
CA LYS A 165 8.86 -14.40 5.88
C LYS A 165 7.55 -13.82 6.43
N ALA A 166 6.63 -14.72 6.81
CA ALA A 166 5.39 -14.36 7.49
C ALA A 166 5.70 -13.68 8.82
N TRP A 167 4.89 -12.69 9.18
CA TRP A 167 5.19 -11.82 10.31
C TRP A 167 4.54 -12.34 11.60
N LYS A 168 5.34 -12.33 12.67
CA LYS A 168 4.85 -12.43 14.05
C LYS A 168 5.31 -11.18 14.77
N PHE A 169 4.37 -10.48 15.41
CA PHE A 169 4.67 -9.25 16.11
C PHE A 169 5.56 -9.47 17.33
N SER A 170 6.43 -8.50 17.59
CA SER A 170 7.24 -8.49 18.80
C SER A 170 6.36 -8.41 20.05
N ASN A 171 6.79 -9.07 21.12
CA ASN A 171 6.10 -9.10 22.42
C ASN A 171 4.65 -9.61 22.38
N ASN A 172 4.22 -10.29 21.31
CA ASN A 172 2.85 -10.73 21.08
C ASN A 172 1.82 -9.57 21.12
N LEU A 173 2.17 -8.42 20.55
CA LEU A 173 1.27 -7.26 20.41
C LEU A 173 0.90 -7.03 18.94
N PRO A 174 -0.36 -7.18 18.52
CA PRO A 174 -1.55 -7.30 19.36
C PRO A 174 -1.79 -8.72 19.90
N ASP A 175 -1.16 -9.73 19.32
CA ASP A 175 -1.29 -11.16 19.65
C ASP A 175 -0.07 -11.95 19.13
N ASN A 176 -0.10 -13.28 19.28
CA ASN A 176 0.93 -14.20 18.79
C ASN A 176 0.52 -14.87 17.45
N HIS A 177 -0.31 -14.20 16.66
CA HIS A 177 -0.77 -14.73 15.37
C HIS A 177 0.29 -14.57 14.27
N ILE A 178 0.05 -15.24 13.15
CA ILE A 178 0.87 -15.22 11.95
C ILE A 178 0.18 -14.36 10.91
N TYR A 179 0.87 -13.33 10.47
CA TYR A 179 0.36 -12.36 9.52
C TYR A 179 1.08 -12.46 8.18
N VAL A 180 0.33 -12.28 7.09
CA VAL A 180 0.85 -12.11 5.73
C VAL A 180 0.31 -10.84 5.10
N ASP A 181 0.75 -10.53 3.89
CA ASP A 181 0.30 -9.37 3.12
C ASP A 181 -1.25 -9.27 3.10
N GLY A 182 -1.76 -8.06 3.29
CA GLY A 182 -3.22 -7.82 3.33
C GLY A 182 -3.90 -8.08 2.00
N GLY A 183 -3.16 -8.03 0.88
CA GLY A 183 -3.66 -8.31 -0.46
C GLY A 183 -4.14 -9.75 -0.66
N VAL A 184 -3.91 -10.65 0.29
CA VAL A 184 -4.51 -12.00 0.27
C VAL A 184 -6.03 -11.94 0.52
N VAL A 185 -6.52 -11.00 1.32
CA VAL A 185 -7.95 -10.90 1.71
C VAL A 185 -8.57 -9.56 1.31
N LEU A 186 -7.86 -8.45 1.49
CA LEU A 186 -8.38 -7.10 1.24
C LEU A 186 -7.28 -6.20 0.66
N ASN A 187 -7.13 -6.22 -0.65
CA ASN A 187 -6.17 -5.39 -1.36
C ASN A 187 -6.58 -3.91 -1.40
N TYR A 188 -7.90 -3.63 -1.42
CA TYR A 188 -8.45 -2.29 -1.53
C TYR A 188 -9.41 -1.92 -0.39
N PRO A 189 -8.93 -1.37 0.74
CA PRO A 189 -9.76 -1.12 1.92
C PRO A 189 -10.58 0.19 1.84
N LEU A 190 -11.28 0.46 0.73
CA LEU A 190 -11.98 1.74 0.49
C LEU A 190 -13.03 2.07 1.56
N THR A 191 -13.75 1.04 2.02
CA THR A 191 -14.90 1.17 2.91
C THR A 191 -14.53 1.35 4.38
N VAL A 192 -13.23 1.40 4.73
CA VAL A 192 -12.75 1.54 6.12
C VAL A 192 -13.32 2.76 6.85
N PHE A 193 -13.61 3.84 6.11
CA PHE A 193 -14.12 5.09 6.67
C PHE A 193 -15.63 5.29 6.46
N ASP A 194 -16.32 4.26 5.99
CA ASP A 194 -17.78 4.26 5.87
C ASP A 194 -18.40 3.90 7.23
N SER A 195 -19.67 4.26 7.44
CA SER A 195 -20.41 3.94 8.67
C SER A 195 -21.84 3.53 8.37
N PRO A 196 -22.57 2.88 9.30
CA PRO A 196 -23.98 2.58 9.08
C PRO A 196 -24.84 3.82 8.79
N GLN A 197 -24.44 4.98 9.29
CA GLN A 197 -25.12 6.26 9.06
C GLN A 197 -24.70 6.95 7.76
N GLN A 198 -23.52 6.60 7.24
CA GLN A 198 -22.96 7.12 6.00
C GLN A 198 -22.30 5.97 5.23
N PRO A 199 -23.10 5.01 4.72
CA PRO A 199 -22.59 4.04 3.77
C PRO A 199 -22.20 4.85 2.55
N ASP A 200 -20.96 4.70 2.11
CA ASP A 200 -20.31 5.57 1.13
C ASP A 200 -19.97 6.98 1.59
N ASN A 201 -19.00 7.08 2.49
CA ASN A 201 -18.46 8.35 2.92
C ASN A 201 -17.89 9.15 1.72
N PRO A 202 -18.52 10.28 1.32
CA PRO A 202 -18.11 11.08 0.17
C PRO A 202 -16.84 11.90 0.46
N GLN A 203 -16.37 11.90 1.71
CA GLN A 203 -15.09 12.50 2.09
C GLN A 203 -13.91 11.53 1.91
N THR A 204 -14.17 10.29 1.51
CA THR A 204 -13.15 9.30 1.21
C THR A 204 -12.83 9.34 -0.28
N LEU A 205 -11.54 9.49 -0.60
CA LEU A 205 -10.99 9.34 -1.93
C LEU A 205 -10.05 8.14 -1.97
N GLY A 206 -10.34 7.18 -2.83
CA GLY A 206 -9.51 6.02 -3.03
C GLY A 206 -8.64 6.11 -4.27
N PHE A 207 -7.55 5.36 -4.28
CA PHE A 207 -6.65 5.18 -5.41
C PHE A 207 -6.54 3.69 -5.73
N TYR A 208 -6.92 3.34 -6.96
CA TYR A 208 -7.01 1.96 -7.44
C TYR A 208 -6.16 1.82 -8.71
N LEU A 209 -5.40 0.74 -8.81
CA LEU A 209 -4.47 0.45 -9.87
C LEU A 209 -5.01 -0.71 -10.71
N TYR A 210 -5.24 -0.47 -11.99
CA TYR A 210 -5.82 -1.48 -12.87
C TYR A 210 -5.21 -1.43 -14.27
N ASP A 211 -5.27 -2.55 -14.97
CA ASP A 211 -4.85 -2.65 -16.36
C ASP A 211 -5.99 -2.22 -17.29
N ARG A 212 -5.97 -0.95 -17.69
CA ARG A 212 -7.07 -0.36 -18.45
C ARG A 212 -7.33 -1.02 -19.80
N ASN A 213 -6.27 -1.47 -20.47
CA ASN A 213 -6.37 -1.98 -21.85
C ASN A 213 -6.15 -3.49 -21.96
N GLY A 214 -6.08 -4.22 -20.84
CA GLY A 214 -5.74 -5.64 -20.86
C GLY A 214 -4.35 -5.90 -21.46
N ASN A 215 -3.39 -5.04 -21.14
CA ASN A 215 -1.99 -5.14 -21.57
C ASN A 215 -1.24 -6.30 -20.93
N LYS A 216 -1.76 -6.88 -19.83
CA LYS A 216 -1.13 -7.96 -19.08
C LYS A 216 -0.92 -9.17 -20.00
N LYS A 217 0.35 -9.45 -20.28
CA LYS A 217 0.75 -10.54 -21.18
C LYS A 217 0.78 -11.87 -20.42
N PRO A 218 0.56 -13.00 -21.09
CA PRO A 218 0.86 -14.31 -20.53
C PRO A 218 2.30 -14.33 -20.00
N ASN A 219 2.48 -14.81 -18.78
CA ASN A 219 3.81 -15.03 -18.22
C ASN A 219 4.44 -16.31 -18.79
N SER A 220 5.75 -16.48 -18.58
CA SER A 220 6.52 -17.65 -19.03
C SER A 220 6.82 -18.64 -17.90
N LEU A 221 5.96 -18.72 -16.87
CA LEU A 221 6.17 -19.59 -15.71
C LEU A 221 6.30 -21.05 -16.14
N SER A 222 7.31 -21.72 -15.59
CA SER A 222 7.60 -23.13 -15.80
C SER A 222 7.91 -23.82 -14.46
N TYR A 223 8.11 -25.14 -14.49
CA TYR A 223 8.63 -25.87 -13.33
C TYR A 223 10.04 -25.37 -12.95
N ASP A 224 10.44 -25.66 -11.71
CA ASP A 224 11.74 -25.31 -11.13
C ASP A 224 12.00 -23.79 -10.95
N GLN A 225 10.92 -23.00 -10.90
CA GLN A 225 10.96 -21.55 -10.68
C GLN A 225 10.18 -21.14 -9.41
N PRO A 226 10.66 -21.48 -8.20
CA PRO A 226 9.90 -21.26 -6.97
C PRO A 226 9.63 -19.79 -6.67
N VAL A 227 10.56 -18.90 -7.01
CA VAL A 227 10.40 -17.44 -6.80
C VAL A 227 9.31 -16.89 -7.72
N ASP A 228 9.37 -17.21 -9.01
CA ASP A 228 8.38 -16.75 -10.00
C ASP A 228 7.00 -17.35 -9.71
N TYR A 229 6.94 -18.62 -9.27
CA TYR A 229 5.70 -19.25 -8.82
C TYR A 229 5.04 -18.45 -7.68
N CYS A 230 5.80 -18.03 -6.67
CA CYS A 230 5.25 -17.23 -5.56
C CYS A 230 4.71 -15.88 -6.05
N LYS A 231 5.46 -15.20 -6.93
CA LYS A 231 5.07 -13.92 -7.52
C LYS A 231 3.77 -14.05 -8.32
N VAL A 232 3.70 -15.02 -9.24
CA VAL A 232 2.53 -15.26 -10.08
C VAL A 232 1.32 -15.70 -9.27
N LEU A 233 1.50 -16.55 -8.25
CA LEU A 233 0.42 -16.98 -7.37
C LEU A 233 -0.19 -15.79 -6.63
N PHE A 234 0.65 -14.95 -6.03
CA PHE A 234 0.17 -13.78 -5.30
C PHE A 234 -0.50 -12.76 -6.21
N GLU A 235 0.07 -12.52 -7.39
CA GLU A 235 -0.55 -11.67 -8.43
C GLU A 235 -1.94 -12.18 -8.81
N THR A 236 -2.11 -13.50 -8.97
CA THR A 236 -3.40 -14.11 -9.32
C THR A 236 -4.45 -13.89 -8.21
N VAL A 237 -4.04 -13.92 -6.94
CA VAL A 237 -4.92 -13.64 -5.79
C VAL A 237 -5.36 -12.17 -5.78
N ILE A 238 -4.44 -11.24 -6.06
CA ILE A 238 -4.77 -9.82 -6.17
C ILE A 238 -5.74 -9.56 -7.33
N ASP A 239 -5.42 -10.04 -8.54
CA ASP A 239 -6.26 -9.83 -9.73
C ASP A 239 -7.69 -10.37 -9.55
N SER A 240 -7.87 -11.43 -8.75
CA SER A 240 -9.21 -11.98 -8.50
C SER A 240 -10.15 -11.02 -7.77
N GLN A 241 -9.60 -10.05 -7.03
CA GLN A 241 -10.36 -9.04 -6.29
C GLN A 241 -10.85 -7.89 -7.18
N ASP A 242 -10.32 -7.73 -8.41
CA ASP A 242 -10.83 -6.75 -9.38
C ASP A 242 -12.31 -6.97 -9.68
N ILE A 243 -12.77 -8.22 -9.63
CA ILE A 243 -14.16 -8.60 -9.85
C ILE A 243 -15.08 -7.92 -8.83
N ASP A 244 -14.66 -7.82 -7.57
CA ASP A 244 -15.49 -7.21 -6.52
C ASP A 244 -15.59 -5.69 -6.71
N PHE A 245 -14.52 -5.04 -7.14
CA PHE A 245 -14.49 -3.60 -7.39
C PHE A 245 -15.34 -3.21 -8.61
N ASP A 246 -15.20 -3.90 -9.74
CA ASP A 246 -15.93 -3.60 -10.98
C ASP A 246 -17.46 -3.78 -10.83
N ASN A 247 -17.91 -4.53 -9.83
CA ASN A 247 -19.33 -4.71 -9.51
C ASN A 247 -19.88 -3.69 -8.51
N ASN A 248 -19.11 -2.67 -8.10
CA ASN A 248 -19.51 -1.69 -7.10
C ASN A 248 -19.41 -0.23 -7.59
N GLU A 249 -20.48 0.27 -8.21
CA GLU A 249 -20.59 1.63 -8.76
C GLU A 249 -20.27 2.73 -7.74
N SER A 250 -20.56 2.50 -6.46
CA SER A 250 -20.32 3.49 -5.41
C SER A 250 -18.84 3.62 -5.06
N MET A 251 -18.11 2.51 -5.10
CA MET A 251 -16.66 2.51 -4.97
C MET A 251 -16.05 3.26 -6.15
N GLU A 252 -16.47 2.95 -7.39
CA GLU A 252 -15.94 3.61 -8.58
C GLU A 252 -16.06 5.14 -8.54
N LYS A 253 -17.19 5.67 -8.05
CA LYS A 253 -17.42 7.13 -7.94
C LYS A 253 -16.50 7.84 -6.96
N ARG A 254 -15.92 7.11 -6.00
CA ARG A 254 -15.03 7.65 -4.96
C ARG A 254 -13.57 7.25 -5.18
N THR A 255 -13.24 6.79 -6.39
CA THR A 255 -11.95 6.19 -6.71
C THR A 255 -11.33 6.84 -7.93
N VAL A 256 -10.07 7.27 -7.79
CA VAL A 256 -9.20 7.52 -8.93
C VAL A 256 -8.68 6.18 -9.45
N LYS A 257 -9.24 5.72 -10.57
CA LYS A 257 -8.75 4.53 -11.29
C LYS A 257 -7.52 4.92 -12.13
N ILE A 258 -6.35 4.44 -11.73
CA ILE A 258 -5.05 4.74 -12.35
C ILE A 258 -4.63 3.56 -13.21
N ASP A 259 -4.32 3.81 -14.49
CA ASP A 259 -3.79 2.77 -15.40
C ASP A 259 -2.38 2.37 -14.98
N ASP A 260 -2.18 1.07 -14.73
CA ASP A 260 -0.89 0.48 -14.38
C ASP A 260 -0.13 -0.08 -15.59
N PHE A 261 -0.72 -0.01 -16.79
CA PHE A 261 -0.16 -0.48 -18.05
C PHE A 261 0.11 -1.99 -18.10
N GLY A 262 -0.58 -2.78 -17.27
CA GLY A 262 -0.38 -4.22 -17.14
C GLY A 262 0.94 -4.60 -16.46
N ILE A 263 1.55 -3.67 -15.71
CA ILE A 263 2.73 -3.94 -14.90
C ILE A 263 2.32 -4.79 -13.69
N ALA A 264 2.92 -5.98 -13.53
CA ALA A 264 2.65 -6.83 -12.38
C ALA A 264 3.09 -6.16 -11.07
N ALA A 265 2.31 -6.31 -9.99
CA ALA A 265 2.65 -5.76 -8.68
C ALA A 265 4.00 -6.28 -8.15
N THR A 266 4.36 -7.50 -8.57
CA THR A 266 5.57 -8.23 -8.16
C THR A 266 6.77 -8.05 -9.11
N ASP A 267 6.68 -7.18 -10.13
CA ASP A 267 7.81 -6.84 -11.01
C ASP A 267 8.78 -5.85 -10.33
N PHE A 268 9.65 -6.39 -9.49
CA PHE A 268 10.63 -5.60 -8.74
C PHE A 268 11.77 -4.97 -9.58
N ASN A 269 11.78 -5.14 -10.91
CA ASN A 269 12.84 -4.63 -11.79
C ASN A 269 12.33 -3.56 -12.80
N LEU A 270 11.54 -2.59 -12.34
CA LEU A 270 11.06 -1.52 -13.21
C LEU A 270 12.19 -0.66 -13.77
N THR A 271 12.14 -0.44 -15.09
CA THR A 271 12.97 0.57 -15.77
C THR A 271 12.57 1.98 -15.36
N GLN A 272 13.49 2.94 -15.46
CA GLN A 272 13.18 4.35 -15.18
C GLN A 272 12.00 4.86 -16.03
N GLN A 273 11.91 4.41 -17.29
CA GLN A 273 10.80 4.75 -18.17
C GLN A 273 9.45 4.25 -17.63
N GLN A 274 9.38 3.01 -17.14
CA GLN A 274 8.16 2.47 -16.52
C GLN A 274 7.80 3.23 -15.23
N LYS A 275 8.80 3.58 -14.41
CA LYS A 275 8.58 4.40 -13.21
C LYS A 275 8.00 5.78 -13.56
N ASP A 276 8.59 6.46 -14.54
CA ASP A 276 8.12 7.76 -15.02
C ASP A 276 6.71 7.66 -15.61
N GLN A 277 6.42 6.56 -16.33
CA GLN A 277 5.11 6.31 -16.91
C GLN A 277 4.03 6.10 -15.84
N LEU A 278 4.30 5.30 -14.80
CA LEU A 278 3.40 5.13 -13.65
C LEU A 278 3.16 6.44 -12.92
N TYR A 279 4.22 7.22 -12.67
CA TYR A 279 4.10 8.54 -12.05
C TYR A 279 3.17 9.46 -12.87
N LYS A 280 3.39 9.55 -14.18
CA LYS A 280 2.56 10.36 -15.09
C LYS A 280 1.12 9.87 -15.16
N SER A 281 0.90 8.56 -15.11
CA SER A 281 -0.44 7.97 -15.01
C SER A 281 -1.17 8.48 -13.78
N GLY A 282 -0.53 8.40 -12.61
CA GLY A 282 -1.10 8.92 -11.36
C GLY A 282 -1.45 10.40 -11.42
N VAL A 283 -0.62 11.23 -12.06
CA VAL A 283 -0.93 12.64 -12.32
C VAL A 283 -2.18 12.75 -13.20
N TYR A 284 -2.14 12.16 -14.40
CA TYR A 284 -3.18 12.29 -15.41
C TYR A 284 -4.56 11.87 -14.90
N TYR A 285 -4.67 10.69 -14.28
CA TYR A 285 -5.98 10.18 -13.82
C TYR A 285 -6.51 10.97 -12.61
N THR A 286 -5.62 11.48 -11.76
CA THR A 286 -6.04 12.35 -10.64
C THR A 286 -6.52 13.70 -11.14
N GLU A 287 -5.82 14.31 -12.11
CA GLU A 287 -6.25 15.56 -12.74
C GLU A 287 -7.61 15.41 -13.43
N ALA A 288 -7.78 14.31 -14.19
CA ALA A 288 -9.03 13.99 -14.86
C ALA A 288 -10.18 13.78 -13.87
N TYR A 289 -9.96 13.04 -12.78
CA TYR A 289 -10.96 12.81 -11.74
C TYR A 289 -11.39 14.11 -11.04
N LEU A 290 -10.44 15.00 -10.75
CA LEU A 290 -10.72 16.29 -10.10
C LEU A 290 -11.26 17.34 -11.09
N GLY A 291 -11.19 17.09 -12.40
CA GLY A 291 -11.59 18.07 -13.42
C GLY A 291 -10.68 19.31 -13.45
N VAL A 292 -9.40 19.15 -13.08
CA VAL A 292 -8.38 20.21 -13.20
C VAL A 292 -7.66 20.09 -14.55
N PRO A 293 -7.15 21.19 -15.12
CA PRO A 293 -6.45 21.14 -16.40
C PRO A 293 -5.27 20.19 -16.32
N VAL A 294 -5.20 19.22 -17.24
CA VAL A 294 -4.08 18.28 -17.32
C VAL A 294 -2.81 19.09 -17.62
N VAL A 295 -1.92 19.27 -16.65
CA VAL A 295 -0.68 20.04 -16.85
C VAL A 295 0.33 19.12 -17.53
N ASN A 296 0.18 18.98 -18.86
CA ASN A 296 1.08 18.35 -19.83
C ASN A 296 1.83 17.08 -19.35
N ALA A 297 1.31 15.93 -19.79
CA ALA A 297 1.97 14.62 -19.74
C ALA A 297 3.35 14.57 -20.44
#